data_AF-A0A497L8D6-F1
#
_entry.id   AF-A0A497L8D6-F1
#
_cell.length_a   1.000
_cell.length_b   1.000
_cell.length_c   1.000
_cell.angle_alpha   90.00
_cell.angle_beta   90.00
_cell.angle_gamma   90.00
#
_symmetry.space_group_name_H-M   'P 1'
#
loop_
_entity.id
_entity.type
_entity.pdbx_description
1 polymer ?
#
loop_
_entity_poly.entity_id
_entity_poly.type
_entity_poly.pdbx_seq_one_letter_code
_entity_poly.pdbx_strand_id
1 'polypeptide(L)'
;MKVRLHEMSWVEAKEYFTMNDIVILPVGSNEQHGPQNPLGTDHLIAKAIAEETAKRTGIVSLQVIPFGVSSHHKQFWGTIFVSPRTFKDYVKDVCLALEYYNVRKIVIVNGHGGNLAALTE
;
A
#
# COMPACT_ATOMS: atom_id res chain seq x y z
N MET A 1 0.18 -20.11 7.39
CA MET A 1 -1.05 -19.31 7.25
C MET A 1 -0.83 -18.34 6.11
N LYS A 2 -1.81 -18.13 5.21
CA LYS A 2 -1.70 -17.08 4.19
C LYS A 2 -1.69 -15.73 4.91
N VAL A 3 -0.83 -14.81 4.48
CA VAL A 3 -0.71 -13.47 5.09
C VAL A 3 -0.89 -12.35 4.08
N ARG A 4 -1.19 -12.69 2.84
CA ARG A 4 -1.45 -11.75 1.74
C ARG A 4 -2.92 -11.83 1.37
N LEU A 5 -3.63 -10.72 1.45
CA LEU A 5 -5.08 -10.72 1.21
C LEU A 5 -5.46 -11.21 -0.20
N HIS A 6 -4.65 -10.92 -1.22
CA HIS A 6 -4.90 -11.35 -2.60
C HIS A 6 -4.74 -12.87 -2.83
N GLU A 7 -4.19 -13.60 -1.88
CA GLU A 7 -4.09 -15.08 -1.93
C GLU A 7 -5.24 -15.75 -1.16
N MET A 8 -6.05 -14.97 -0.43
CA MET A 8 -7.16 -15.46 0.39
C MET A 8 -8.46 -15.51 -0.40
N SER A 9 -9.25 -16.55 -0.17
CA SER A 9 -10.68 -16.53 -0.44
C SER A 9 -11.39 -15.60 0.54
N TRP A 10 -12.61 -15.18 0.21
CA TRP A 10 -13.41 -14.35 1.11
C TRP A 10 -13.75 -15.07 2.43
N VAL A 11 -13.79 -16.41 2.43
CA VAL A 11 -14.01 -17.22 3.65
C VAL A 11 -12.80 -17.13 4.58
N GLU A 12 -11.59 -17.31 4.06
CA GLU A 12 -10.34 -17.13 4.82
C GLU A 12 -10.20 -15.68 5.32
N ALA A 13 -10.58 -14.70 4.51
CA ALA A 13 -10.57 -13.30 4.91
C ALA A 13 -11.57 -13.01 6.05
N LYS A 14 -12.78 -13.59 5.99
CA LYS A 14 -13.77 -13.49 7.06
C LYS A 14 -13.21 -14.03 8.38
N GLU A 15 -12.58 -15.21 8.36
CA GLU A 15 -11.94 -15.80 9.55
C GLU A 15 -10.90 -14.85 10.15
N TYR A 16 -10.03 -14.26 9.31
CA TYR A 16 -9.05 -13.29 9.77
C TYR A 16 -9.69 -12.07 10.45
N PHE A 17 -10.65 -11.41 9.78
CA PHE A 17 -11.26 -10.17 10.27
C PHE A 17 -12.17 -10.38 11.47
N THR A 18 -12.70 -11.59 11.70
CA THR A 18 -13.40 -11.91 12.95
C THR A 18 -12.47 -12.00 14.16
N MET A 19 -11.19 -12.25 13.95
CA MET A 19 -10.21 -12.49 15.02
C MET A 19 -9.19 -11.34 15.18
N ASN A 20 -9.07 -10.46 14.18
CA ASN A 20 -8.04 -9.42 14.11
C ASN A 20 -8.64 -8.10 13.64
N ASP A 21 -8.16 -7.00 14.22
CA ASP A 21 -8.62 -5.63 13.92
C ASP A 21 -7.51 -4.74 13.34
N ILE A 22 -6.45 -5.36 12.79
CA ILE A 22 -5.28 -4.68 12.25
C ILE A 22 -4.93 -5.21 10.86
N VAL A 23 -4.43 -4.35 9.98
CA VAL A 23 -3.86 -4.73 8.67
C VAL A 23 -2.61 -3.91 8.35
N ILE A 24 -1.84 -4.40 7.38
CA ILE A 24 -0.71 -3.67 6.78
C ILE A 24 -1.10 -3.23 5.37
N LEU A 25 -0.95 -1.95 5.05
CA LEU A 25 -1.21 -1.38 3.72
C LEU A 25 0.11 -0.88 3.10
N PRO A 26 0.70 -1.63 2.14
CA PRO A 26 1.85 -1.13 1.39
C PRO A 26 1.43 -0.08 0.36
N VAL A 27 2.18 1.02 0.29
CA VAL A 27 1.93 2.15 -0.60
C VAL A 27 3.25 2.60 -1.22
N GLY A 28 3.33 2.73 -2.54
CA GLY A 28 4.54 3.11 -3.26
C GLY A 28 4.30 4.15 -4.34
N SER A 29 5.08 4.05 -5.43
CA SER A 29 5.02 4.94 -6.59
C SER A 29 5.50 4.21 -7.86
N ASN A 30 5.39 4.90 -8.99
CA ASN A 30 5.98 4.51 -10.27
C ASN A 30 6.75 5.70 -10.85
N GLU A 31 8.07 5.68 -10.68
CA GLU A 31 8.93 6.83 -10.97
C GLU A 31 10.37 6.42 -11.26
N GLN A 32 11.12 7.36 -11.84
CA GLN A 32 12.54 7.15 -12.11
C GLN A 32 13.34 6.90 -10.82
N HIS A 33 14.31 5.99 -10.89
CA HIS A 33 15.32 5.80 -9.84
C HIS A 33 16.73 5.78 -10.44
N GLY A 34 16.99 6.71 -11.36
CA GLY A 34 18.21 6.74 -12.14
C GLY A 34 18.24 5.69 -13.28
N PRO A 35 19.37 5.62 -14.03
CA PRO A 35 19.44 4.85 -15.27
C PRO A 35 19.35 3.32 -15.13
N GLN A 36 19.65 2.77 -13.96
CA GLN A 36 19.81 1.33 -13.75
C GLN A 36 18.63 0.67 -13.02
N ASN A 37 17.84 1.44 -12.27
CA ASN A 37 16.82 0.88 -11.39
C ASN A 37 15.45 0.84 -12.06
N PRO A 38 14.59 -0.11 -11.64
CA PRO A 38 13.23 -0.20 -12.18
C PRO A 38 12.37 0.97 -11.72
N LEU A 39 11.40 1.35 -12.56
CA LEU A 39 10.42 2.39 -12.24
C LEU A 39 9.52 2.04 -11.05
N GLY A 40 9.47 0.76 -10.67
CA GLY A 40 8.65 0.27 -9.56
C GLY A 40 9.35 0.17 -8.21
N THR A 41 10.56 0.74 -8.07
CA THR A 41 11.40 0.57 -6.88
C THR A 41 10.62 0.80 -5.58
N ASP A 42 9.87 1.90 -5.48
CA ASP A 42 9.10 2.24 -4.28
C ASP A 42 8.03 1.20 -3.92
N HIS A 43 7.21 0.79 -4.88
CA HIS A 43 6.14 -0.17 -4.58
C HIS A 43 6.67 -1.60 -4.40
N LEU A 44 7.79 -1.95 -5.04
CA LEU A 44 8.46 -3.24 -4.84
C LEU A 44 9.03 -3.34 -3.42
N ILE A 45 9.70 -2.29 -2.94
CA ILE A 45 10.26 -2.23 -1.58
C ILE A 45 9.15 -2.22 -0.54
N ALA A 46 8.16 -1.33 -0.69
CA ALA A 46 7.03 -1.24 0.24
C ALA A 46 6.29 -2.58 0.36
N LYS A 47 6.00 -3.24 -0.77
CA LYS A 47 5.39 -4.58 -0.80
C LYS A 47 6.26 -5.61 -0.09
N ALA A 48 7.56 -5.66 -0.39
CA ALA A 48 8.46 -6.65 0.22
C ALA A 48 8.53 -6.50 1.75
N ILE A 49 8.64 -5.27 2.26
CA ILE A 49 8.66 -4.98 3.69
C ILE A 49 7.32 -5.37 4.35
N ALA A 50 6.20 -5.00 3.73
CA ALA A 50 4.87 -5.31 4.25
C ALA A 50 4.63 -6.83 4.32
N GLU A 51 4.98 -7.56 3.25
CA GLU A 51 4.80 -9.01 3.21
C GLU A 51 5.72 -9.75 4.20
N GLU A 52 6.97 -9.30 4.38
CA GLU A 52 7.87 -9.89 5.36
C GLU A 52 7.42 -9.60 6.80
N THR A 53 6.89 -8.40 7.05
CA THR A 53 6.28 -8.04 8.34
C THR A 53 5.05 -8.90 8.61
N ALA A 54 4.20 -9.09 7.60
CA ALA A 54 3.00 -9.93 7.67
C ALA A 54 3.35 -11.38 8.02
N LYS A 55 4.39 -11.96 7.39
CA LYS A 55 4.88 -13.32 7.71
C LYS A 55 5.34 -13.47 9.16
N ARG A 56 5.99 -12.46 9.73
CA ARG A 56 6.54 -12.51 11.10
C ARG A 56 5.49 -12.25 12.17
N THR A 57 4.46 -11.48 11.86
CA THR A 57 3.45 -11.03 12.82
C THR A 57 2.13 -11.79 12.73
N GLY A 58 1.86 -12.43 11.59
CA GLY A 58 0.55 -13.02 11.28
C GLY A 58 -0.51 -12.00 10.87
N ILE A 59 -0.18 -10.70 10.84
CA ILE A 59 -1.08 -9.63 10.38
C ILE A 59 -1.18 -9.67 8.86
N VAL A 60 -2.38 -9.55 8.32
CA VAL A 60 -2.60 -9.56 6.86
C VAL A 60 -2.08 -8.28 6.21
N SER A 61 -1.29 -8.47 5.15
CA SER A 61 -0.93 -7.42 4.19
C SER A 61 -1.99 -7.32 3.09
N LEU A 62 -2.47 -6.10 2.88
CA LEU A 62 -3.29 -5.73 1.72
C LEU A 62 -2.47 -5.70 0.44
N GLN A 63 -3.15 -5.53 -0.68
CA GLN A 63 -2.53 -5.27 -1.98
C GLN A 63 -1.78 -3.93 -1.95
N VAL A 64 -0.64 -3.86 -2.62
CA VAL A 64 0.12 -2.62 -2.74
C VAL A 64 -0.63 -1.61 -3.61
N ILE A 65 -0.64 -0.34 -3.18
CA ILE A 65 -1.04 0.79 -4.01
C ILE A 65 0.19 1.22 -4.83
N PRO A 66 0.22 0.95 -6.15
CA PRO A 66 1.47 0.99 -6.92
C PRO A 66 1.77 2.36 -7.52
N PHE A 67 0.78 3.26 -7.59
CA PHE A 67 0.93 4.62 -8.13
C PHE A 67 0.72 5.65 -7.03
N GLY A 68 1.58 6.67 -7.03
CA GLY A 68 1.62 7.69 -5.99
C GLY A 68 1.71 9.11 -6.54
N VAL A 69 2.10 10.02 -5.66
CA VAL A 69 2.27 11.44 -5.97
C VAL A 69 3.69 11.68 -6.49
N SER A 70 3.87 11.58 -7.82
CA SER A 70 5.19 11.65 -8.46
C SER A 70 5.28 12.65 -9.63
N SER A 71 4.46 13.70 -9.60
CA SER A 71 4.46 14.73 -10.66
C SER A 71 5.80 15.49 -10.78
N HIS A 72 6.64 15.47 -9.74
CA HIS A 72 7.99 16.06 -9.73
C HIS A 72 9.03 15.22 -10.51
N HIS A 73 8.68 13.98 -10.89
CA HIS A 73 9.48 13.11 -11.75
C HIS A 73 8.96 13.04 -13.19
N LYS A 74 7.92 13.82 -13.55
CA LYS A 74 7.23 13.74 -14.86
C LYS A 74 8.11 13.93 -16.10
N GLN A 75 9.27 14.57 -15.97
CA GLN A 75 10.25 14.75 -17.05
C GLN A 75 10.96 13.44 -17.44
N PHE A 76 10.86 12.39 -16.60
CA PHE A 76 11.48 11.09 -16.86
C PHE A 76 10.46 10.09 -17.38
N TRP A 77 10.81 9.45 -18.50
CA TRP A 77 9.92 8.59 -19.27
C TRP A 77 9.50 7.37 -18.47
N GLY A 78 8.21 7.06 -18.51
CA GLY A 78 7.61 5.95 -17.77
C GLY A 78 7.11 6.30 -16.37
N THR A 79 7.39 7.49 -15.84
CA THR A 79 6.77 7.96 -14.59
C THR A 79 5.26 8.07 -14.77
N ILE A 80 4.50 7.35 -13.93
CA ILE A 80 3.04 7.39 -13.89
C ILE A 80 2.62 7.88 -12.52
N PHE A 81 1.92 9.01 -12.48
CA PHE A 81 1.55 9.68 -11.24
C PHE A 81 0.07 10.02 -11.20
N VAL A 82 -0.45 10.14 -9.98
CA VAL A 82 -1.79 10.66 -9.68
C VAL A 82 -1.69 12.02 -8.97
N SER A 83 -2.77 12.79 -8.98
CA SER A 83 -2.82 14.04 -8.23
C SER A 83 -2.80 13.77 -6.71
N PRO A 84 -2.25 14.67 -5.89
CA PRO A 84 -2.26 14.51 -4.42
C PRO A 84 -3.66 14.27 -3.86
N ARG A 85 -4.66 15.01 -4.35
CA ARG A 85 -6.06 14.86 -3.93
C ARG A 85 -6.62 13.49 -4.30
N THR A 86 -6.45 13.05 -5.54
CA THR A 86 -6.93 11.74 -5.99
C THR A 86 -6.28 10.61 -5.20
N PHE A 87 -4.98 10.71 -4.93
CA PHE A 87 -4.27 9.72 -4.12
C PHE A 87 -4.79 9.68 -2.68
N LYS A 88 -4.93 10.85 -2.04
CA LYS A 88 -5.49 10.97 -0.70
C LYS A 88 -6.88 10.35 -0.61
N ASP A 89 -7.78 10.74 -1.52
CA ASP A 89 -9.16 10.27 -1.53
C ASP A 89 -9.21 8.75 -1.74
N TYR A 90 -8.39 8.21 -2.65
CA TYR A 90 -8.31 6.76 -2.88
C TYR A 90 -7.80 5.99 -1.65
N VAL A 91 -6.67 6.41 -1.06
CA VAL A 91 -6.13 5.75 0.14
C VAL A 91 -7.12 5.83 1.30
N LYS A 92 -7.77 6.99 1.46
CA LYS A 92 -8.82 7.19 2.48
C LYS A 92 -9.99 6.22 2.29
N ASP A 93 -10.50 6.09 1.07
CA ASP A 93 -11.62 5.18 0.79
C ASP A 93 -11.23 3.72 1.05
N VAL A 94 -10.00 3.32 0.69
CA VAL A 94 -9.45 1.99 1.03
C VAL A 94 -9.42 1.78 2.55
N CYS A 95 -8.94 2.76 3.31
CA CYS A 95 -8.89 2.68 4.77
C CYS A 95 -10.29 2.61 5.40
N LEU A 96 -11.23 3.45 4.95
CA LEU A 96 -12.60 3.50 5.47
C LEU A 96 -13.38 2.23 5.13
N ALA A 97 -13.14 1.59 3.98
CA ALA A 97 -13.78 0.33 3.64
C ALA A 97 -13.48 -0.79 4.66
N LEU A 98 -12.34 -0.72 5.36
CA LEU A 98 -11.95 -1.71 6.37
C LEU A 98 -12.73 -1.56 7.69
N GLU A 99 -13.37 -0.41 7.92
CA GLU A 99 -14.24 -0.19 9.08
C GLU A 99 -15.43 -1.17 9.07
N TYR A 100 -15.93 -1.53 7.88
CA TYR A 100 -16.99 -2.54 7.72
C TYR A 100 -16.61 -3.90 8.34
N TYR A 101 -15.32 -4.23 8.36
CA TYR A 101 -14.77 -5.46 8.96
C TYR A 101 -14.26 -5.25 10.40
N ASN A 102 -14.59 -4.11 11.03
CA ASN A 102 -14.15 -3.74 12.38
C ASN A 102 -12.62 -3.64 12.53
N VAL A 103 -11.90 -3.32 11.44
CA VAL A 103 -10.48 -2.99 11.49
C VAL A 103 -10.30 -1.60 12.11
N ARG A 104 -9.49 -1.52 13.16
CA ARG A 104 -9.24 -0.29 13.93
C ARG A 104 -7.84 0.26 13.75
N LYS A 105 -6.92 -0.54 13.20
CA LYS A 105 -5.50 -0.18 13.04
C LYS A 105 -5.04 -0.48 11.63
N ILE A 106 -4.45 0.50 10.98
CA ILE A 106 -3.87 0.35 9.64
C ILE A 106 -2.43 0.80 9.72
N VAL A 107 -1.50 -0.13 9.46
CA VAL A 107 -0.07 0.18 9.37
C VAL A 107 0.26 0.45 7.91
N ILE A 108 0.48 1.72 7.57
CA ILE A 108 0.86 2.10 6.21
C ILE A 108 2.38 1.99 6.04
N VAL A 109 2.82 1.12 5.12
CA VAL A 109 4.23 1.00 4.73
C VAL A 109 4.43 1.84 3.47
N ASN A 110 4.87 3.08 3.66
CA ASN A 110 5.09 4.03 2.57
C ASN A 110 6.51 3.89 1.98
N GLY A 111 6.60 3.63 0.68
CA GLY A 111 7.86 3.51 -0.06
C GLY A 111 8.30 4.79 -0.77
N HIS A 112 7.45 5.82 -0.84
CA HIS A 112 7.73 7.04 -1.61
C HIS A 112 7.55 8.32 -0.79
N GLY A 113 8.56 9.19 -0.78
CA GLY A 113 8.51 10.47 -0.07
C GLY A 113 7.37 11.39 -0.53
N GLY A 114 7.07 11.41 -1.83
CA GLY A 114 6.03 12.29 -2.39
C GLY A 114 4.61 12.00 -1.88
N ASN A 115 4.36 10.80 -1.37
CA ASN A 115 3.07 10.42 -0.80
C ASN A 115 2.84 11.00 0.60
N LEU A 116 3.89 11.42 1.32
CA LEU A 116 3.82 11.67 2.76
C LEU A 116 2.74 12.70 3.13
N ALA A 117 2.73 13.86 2.47
CA ALA A 117 1.75 14.91 2.75
C ALA A 117 0.31 14.39 2.61
N ALA A 118 0.02 13.70 1.51
CA ALA A 118 -1.30 13.14 1.24
C ALA A 118 -1.71 12.03 2.22
N LEU A 119 -0.75 11.32 2.83
CA LEU A 119 -1.01 10.26 3.83
C LEU A 119 -1.21 10.80 5.25
N THR A 120 -0.70 12.01 5.55
CA THR A 120 -0.71 12.57 6.92
C THR A 120 -1.77 13.64 7.16
N GLU A 121 -2.44 14.13 6.13
CA GLU A 121 -3.49 15.14 6.21
C GLU A 121 -4.91 14.55 6.40
#